data_AF-A0A4Y4KDG5-F1
#
_entry.id   AF-A0A4Y4KDG5-F1
#
_cell.length_a   1.000
_cell.length_b   1.000
_cell.length_c   1.000
_cell.angle_alpha   90.00
_cell.angle_beta   90.00
_cell.angle_gamma   90.00
#
_symmetry.space_group_name_H-M   'P 1'
#
loop_
_entity.id
_entity.type
_entity.pdbx_description
1 polymer ?
#
loop_
_entity_poly.entity_id
_entity_poly.type
_entity_poly.pdbx_seq_one_letter_code
_entity_poly.pdbx_strand_id
1 'polypeptide(L)'
;MPFVGGCEPCGSGDGSGFIEPVVAFSLANRSEGETAVIRVHLSLEAAPPWQQGDDGADIYQYVVEVRMDAAELFRAADQWDLSLASLPPR
;
A
#
# COMPACT_ATOMS: atom_id res chain seq x y z
N MET A 1 5.57 46.51 -24.98
CA MET A 1 5.70 45.55 -23.85
C MET A 1 4.32 45.01 -23.54
N PRO A 2 4.11 43.72 -23.22
CA PRO A 2 5.10 42.69 -22.86
C PRO A 2 4.83 41.38 -23.67
N PHE A 3 5.47 40.21 -23.53
CA PHE A 3 6.65 39.72 -22.85
C PHE A 3 7.11 38.56 -23.73
N VAL A 4 8.36 38.55 -24.23
CA VAL A 4 8.98 37.30 -24.70
C VAL A 4 9.43 36.58 -23.43
N GLY A 5 8.54 35.74 -22.89
CA GLY A 5 8.87 34.79 -21.83
C GLY A 5 9.43 33.55 -22.51
N GLY A 6 10.72 33.28 -22.30
CA GLY A 6 11.41 32.15 -22.89
C GLY A 6 10.72 30.82 -22.56
N CYS A 7 10.79 29.89 -23.50
CA CYS A 7 10.67 28.48 -23.15
C CYS A 7 11.85 28.15 -22.24
N GLU A 8 11.65 28.19 -20.93
CA GLU A 8 12.38 27.29 -20.06
C GLU A 8 12.06 25.88 -20.57
N PRO A 9 13.05 25.03 -20.89
CA PRO A 9 12.77 23.61 -20.89
C PRO A 9 12.36 23.29 -19.44
N CYS A 10 11.15 22.79 -19.23
CA CYS A 10 10.87 22.01 -18.03
C CYS A 10 11.82 20.81 -18.05
N GLY A 11 13.04 21.02 -17.55
CA GLY A 11 13.90 19.96 -17.10
C GLY A 11 13.23 19.28 -15.91
N SER A 12 13.35 17.96 -15.89
CA SER A 12 12.96 17.08 -14.79
C SER A 12 11.46 16.78 -14.70
N GLY A 13 10.92 16.24 -15.78
CA GLY A 13 9.85 15.25 -15.65
C GLY A 13 10.43 13.89 -15.24
N ASP A 14 11.13 13.80 -14.11
CA ASP A 14 11.36 12.51 -13.40
C ASP A 14 10.04 12.11 -12.72
N GLY A 15 8.98 12.08 -13.52
CA GLY A 15 7.70 11.53 -13.15
C GLY A 15 7.90 10.04 -13.01
N SER A 16 8.38 9.61 -11.84
CA SER A 16 8.13 8.27 -11.34
C SER A 16 6.62 8.07 -11.47
N GLY A 17 6.21 7.40 -12.54
CA GLY A 17 4.83 7.01 -12.75
C GLY A 17 4.38 6.33 -11.47
N PHE A 18 3.30 6.84 -10.88
CA PHE A 18 2.73 6.30 -9.66
C PHE A 18 2.54 4.79 -9.88
N ILE A 19 3.40 3.97 -9.28
CA ILE A 19 3.20 2.53 -9.27
C ILE A 19 2.01 2.38 -8.33
N GLU A 20 0.83 2.10 -8.87
CA GLU A 20 -0.35 1.83 -8.07
C GLU A 20 0.05 0.85 -6.95
N PRO A 21 -0.27 1.15 -5.68
CA PRO A 21 0.23 0.35 -4.57
C PRO A 21 -0.30 -1.07 -4.72
N VAL A 22 0.63 -1.99 -4.96
CA VAL A 22 0.37 -3.43 -5.08
C VAL A 22 -0.26 -4.00 -3.78
N VAL A 23 -0.07 -3.29 -2.66
CA VAL A 23 -0.65 -3.61 -1.35
C VAL A 23 -1.15 -2.36 -0.62
N ALA A 24 -2.32 -2.46 0.03
CA ALA A 24 -2.83 -1.49 0.99
C ALA A 24 -3.43 -2.18 2.23
N PHE A 25 -3.53 -1.45 3.34
CA PHE A 25 -4.04 -1.99 4.61
C PHE A 25 -5.22 -1.17 5.13
N SER A 26 -6.23 -1.83 5.71
CA SER A 26 -7.27 -1.16 6.48
C SER A 26 -7.68 -1.96 7.72
N LEU A 27 -8.19 -1.27 8.75
CA LEU A 27 -8.71 -1.91 9.95
C LEU A 27 -10.16 -2.36 9.71
N ALA A 28 -10.43 -3.67 9.82
CA ALA A 28 -11.77 -4.21 9.68
C ALA A 28 -12.52 -4.29 11.01
N ASN A 29 -11.83 -4.68 12.07
CA ASN A 29 -12.40 -4.76 13.41
C ASN A 29 -11.28 -4.64 14.46
N ARG A 30 -11.65 -4.13 15.62
CA ARG A 30 -10.85 -4.16 16.84
C ARG A 30 -11.78 -4.53 17.99
N SER A 31 -11.55 -5.69 18.60
CA SER A 31 -12.21 -6.05 19.85
C SER A 31 -11.54 -5.32 21.01
N GLU A 32 -12.23 -5.12 22.13
CA GLU A 32 -11.66 -4.49 23.31
C GLU A 32 -10.37 -5.22 23.73
N GLY A 33 -9.22 -4.57 23.52
CA GLY A 33 -7.91 -4.99 24.01
C GLY A 33 -7.17 -6.09 23.25
N GLU A 34 -7.83 -7.16 22.83
CA GLU A 34 -7.11 -8.43 22.55
C GLU A 34 -6.96 -8.82 21.08
N THR A 35 -7.77 -8.30 20.16
CA THR A 35 -7.71 -8.77 18.76
C THR A 35 -8.03 -7.68 17.76
N ALA A 36 -7.15 -7.55 16.77
CA ALA A 36 -7.34 -6.72 15.60
C ALA A 36 -7.53 -7.61 14.35
N VAL A 37 -8.42 -7.16 13.46
CA VAL A 37 -8.58 -7.75 12.13
C VAL A 37 -8.15 -6.70 11.12
N ILE A 38 -7.06 -6.98 10.40
CA ILE A 38 -6.53 -6.13 9.34
C ILE A 38 -6.92 -6.71 7.99
N ARG A 39 -7.42 -5.86 7.11
CA ARG A 39 -7.62 -6.17 5.69
C ARG A 39 -6.39 -5.78 4.91
N VAL A 40 -5.83 -6.74 4.18
CA VAL A 40 -4.77 -6.54 3.21
C VAL A 40 -5.42 -6.54 1.84
N HIS A 41 -5.38 -5.40 1.18
CA HIS A 41 -5.88 -5.21 -0.18
C HIS A 41 -4.72 -5.43 -1.13
N LEU A 42 -4.89 -6.32 -2.10
CA LEU A 42 -3.88 -6.68 -3.09
C LEU A 42 -4.38 -6.30 -4.49
N SER A 43 -3.48 -5.80 -5.33
CA SER A 43 -3.75 -5.61 -6.75
C SER A 43 -3.88 -6.95 -7.47
N LEU A 44 -4.37 -6.95 -8.71
CA LEU A 44 -4.51 -8.15 -9.53
C LEU A 44 -3.16 -8.86 -9.75
N GLU A 45 -2.08 -8.11 -9.91
CA GLU A 45 -0.72 -8.61 -10.10
C GLU A 45 -0.18 -9.32 -8.86
N ALA A 46 -0.76 -9.05 -7.69
CA ALA A 46 -0.45 -9.71 -6.42
C ALA A 46 -1.58 -10.62 -5.94
N ALA A 47 -2.49 -11.03 -6.83
CA ALA A 47 -3.59 -11.93 -6.51
C ALA A 47 -3.06 -13.19 -5.79
N PRO A 48 -3.65 -13.57 -4.65
CA PRO A 48 -3.26 -14.79 -3.97
C PRO A 48 -3.43 -16.01 -4.90
N PRO A 49 -2.47 -16.95 -4.96
CA PRO A 49 -2.52 -18.06 -5.90
C PRO A 49 -3.73 -18.99 -5.68
N TRP A 50 -4.33 -18.97 -4.47
CA TRP A 50 -5.54 -19.71 -4.13
C TRP A 50 -6.85 -18.97 -4.46
N GLN A 51 -6.78 -17.73 -4.97
CA GLN A 51 -7.93 -16.92 -5.40
C GLN A 51 -7.94 -16.68 -6.92
N GLN A 52 -7.02 -17.31 -7.67
CA GLN A 52 -7.02 -17.27 -9.14
C GLN A 52 -8.14 -18.18 -9.68
N GLY A 53 -9.29 -17.58 -10.03
CA GLY A 53 -10.40 -18.31 -10.66
C GLY A 53 -11.82 -17.87 -10.27
N ASP A 54 -11.98 -16.88 -9.40
CA ASP A 54 -13.30 -16.30 -9.12
C ASP A 54 -13.62 -15.27 -10.22
N ASP A 55 -14.45 -15.66 -11.18
CA ASP A 55 -14.87 -14.90 -12.40
C ASP A 55 -15.55 -13.53 -12.11
N GLY A 56 -15.63 -13.11 -10.85
CA GLY A 56 -16.38 -11.95 -10.39
C GLY A 56 -15.60 -10.94 -9.56
N ALA A 57 -14.29 -11.08 -9.39
CA ALA A 57 -13.50 -10.03 -8.76
C ALA A 57 -13.37 -8.86 -9.75
N ASP A 58 -14.20 -7.83 -9.57
CA ASP A 58 -13.95 -6.51 -10.15
C ASP A 58 -12.46 -6.19 -9.94
N ILE A 59 -11.84 -5.54 -10.92
CA ILE A 59 -10.44 -5.08 -11.03
C ILE A 59 -9.81 -4.47 -9.75
N TYR A 60 -10.60 -4.25 -8.72
CA TYR A 60 -10.19 -3.99 -7.36
C TYR A 60 -10.82 -5.04 -6.44
N GLN A 61 -10.01 -5.78 -5.67
CA GLN A 61 -10.29 -6.30 -4.32
C GLN A 61 -9.98 -7.78 -4.13
N TYR A 62 -8.71 -8.17 -4.25
CA TYR A 62 -8.23 -9.30 -3.47
C TYR A 62 -7.99 -8.82 -2.04
N VAL A 63 -8.92 -9.15 -1.14
CA VAL A 63 -8.84 -8.78 0.27
C VAL A 63 -8.54 -10.02 1.11
N VAL A 64 -7.44 -9.97 1.87
CA VAL A 64 -7.08 -10.99 2.85
C VAL A 64 -7.29 -10.42 4.25
N GLU A 65 -8.11 -11.10 5.06
CA GLU A 65 -8.27 -10.74 6.48
C GLU A 65 -7.25 -11.48 7.33
N VAL A 66 -6.45 -10.72 8.07
CA VAL A 66 -5.47 -11.24 9.03
C VAL A 66 -5.94 -10.90 10.44
N ARG A 67 -6.09 -11.93 11.28
CA ARG A 67 -6.43 -11.81 12.70
C ARG A 67 -5.16 -11.92 13.51
N MET A 68 -4.95 -10.98 14.42
CA MET A 68 -3.77 -10.97 15.30
C MET A 68 -4.07 -10.26 16.62
N ASP A 69 -3.24 -10.52 17.63
CA ASP A 69 -3.27 -9.77 18.87
C ASP A 69 -2.85 -8.31 18.64
N ALA A 70 -3.40 -7.39 19.43
CA ALA A 70 -3.11 -5.97 19.29
C ALA A 70 -1.65 -5.63 19.63
N ALA A 71 -1.06 -6.26 20.66
CA ALA A 71 0.33 -6.06 21.01
C ALA A 71 1.28 -6.65 19.96
N GLU A 72 0.91 -7.79 19.36
CA GLU A 72 1.64 -8.34 18.21
C GLU A 72 1.61 -7.41 16.99
N LEU A 73 0.45 -6.80 16.69
CA LEU A 73 0.32 -5.81 15.60
C LEU A 73 1.23 -4.59 15.84
N PHE A 74 1.25 -4.04 17.05
CA PHE A 74 2.13 -2.91 17.38
C PHE A 74 3.60 -3.29 17.24
N ARG A 75 3.99 -4.45 17.77
CA ARG A 75 5.37 -4.95 17.63
C ARG A 75 5.77 -5.15 16.16
N ALA A 76 4.85 -5.63 15.32
CA ALA A 76 5.09 -5.79 13.90
C ALA A 76 5.28 -4.44 13.19
N ALA A 77 4.51 -3.42 13.57
CA ALA A 77 4.68 -2.06 13.07
C ALA A 77 6.05 -1.47 13.44
N ASP A 78 6.46 -1.60 14.70
CA ASP A 78 7.79 -1.14 15.16
C ASP A 78 8.92 -1.84 14.38
N GLN A 79 8.80 -3.15 14.15
CA GLN A 79 9.78 -3.90 13.38
C GLN A 79 9.81 -3.48 11.90
N TRP A 80 8.66 -3.11 11.35
CA TRP A 80 8.59 -2.59 9.99
C TRP A 80 9.30 -1.24 9.88
N ASP A 81 9.07 -0.32 10.82
CA ASP A 81 9.76 0.98 10.85
C ASP A 81 11.27 0.82 10.92
N LEU A 82 11.78 -0.09 11.75
CA LEU A 82 13.21 -0.42 11.80
C LEU A 82 13.72 -0.96 10.46
N SER A 83 12.93 -1.79 9.78
CA SER A 83 13.30 -2.35 8.48
C SER A 83 13.34 -1.26 7.40
N LEU A 84 12.37 -0.34 7.41
CA LEU A 84 12.34 0.80 6.50
C LEU A 84 13.49 1.78 6.75
N ALA A 85 13.89 1.98 8.01
CA ALA A 85 15.03 2.84 8.35
C ALA A 85 16.36 2.36 7.74
N SER A 86 16.46 1.09 7.33
CA SER A 86 17.63 0.57 6.62
C SER A 86 17.67 0.93 5.13
N LEU A 87 16.55 1.37 4.57
CA LEU A 87 16.43 1.77 3.17
C LEU A 87 16.82 3.24 2.98
N PRO A 88 17.26 3.65 1.79
CA PRO A 88 17.48 5.06 1.49
C PRO A 88 16.23 5.91 1.76
N PRO A 89 16.39 7.17 2.20
CA PRO A 89 15.27 8.11 2.32
C PRO A 89 14.51 8.20 0.99
N ARG A 90 13.18 8.18 1.07
CA ARG A 90 12.30 8.33 -0.09
C ARG A 90 12.10 9.79 -0.45
#